data_AF-A0A1R2CUA7-F1
#
_entry.id   AF-A0A1R2CUA7-F1
#
_cell.length_a   1.000
_cell.length_b   1.000
_cell.length_c   1.000
_cell.angle_alpha   90.00
_cell.angle_beta   90.00
_cell.angle_gamma   90.00
#
_symmetry.space_group_name_H-M   'P 1'
#
loop_
_entity.id
_entity.type
_entity.pdbx_description
1 polymer ?
#
loop_
_entity_poly.entity_id
_entity_poly.type
_entity_poly.pdbx_seq_one_letter_code
_entity_poly.pdbx_strand_id
1 'polypeptide(L)'
;MGQELSNMCSCFDKIQESKQEMSFNSPRDKSHVHEEIFVSDEIIGFEYADVSKRVSEAVENFTQLICEGITGYDVIIDKENCQVYSKEASQGYILKYTWNVPYSPKEFMEFIDKVELRKTWDSNIDIIKVIGFYNPKESIMYTKYKKFLAFDPRETLAYNKSTYVNGNLAEITFSVESDLYPISEGAVRVILYVAGLYAEEIEPDEFGNKTKITCLSHMDAGLPKALNNIARKFAGTTIPPLTKKICTQLRKYYEESGI
;
A
#
# COMPACT_ATOMS: atom_id res chain seq x y z
N MET A 1 -3.30 -31.18 0.07
CA MET A 1 -3.18 -30.16 -1.00
C MET A 1 -4.51 -29.81 -1.70
N GLY A 2 -5.17 -30.70 -2.46
CA GLY A 2 -6.42 -30.32 -3.19
C GLY A 2 -7.63 -29.95 -2.30
N GLN A 3 -7.86 -30.68 -1.21
CA GLN A 3 -8.96 -30.38 -0.27
C GLN A 3 -8.72 -29.10 0.55
N GLU A 4 -7.48 -28.82 0.95
CA GLU A 4 -7.13 -27.61 1.73
C GLU A 4 -7.30 -26.32 0.91
N LEU A 5 -6.96 -26.34 -0.38
CA LEU A 5 -7.20 -25.22 -1.29
C LEU A 5 -8.70 -24.94 -1.51
N SER A 6 -9.51 -26.01 -1.58
CA SER A 6 -10.97 -25.88 -1.71
C SER A 6 -11.60 -25.30 -0.44
N ASN A 7 -11.14 -25.73 0.73
CA ASN A 7 -11.60 -25.21 2.02
C ASN A 7 -11.20 -23.74 2.21
N MET A 8 -9.99 -23.35 1.80
CA MET A 8 -9.57 -21.94 1.84
C MET A 8 -10.44 -21.06 0.93
N CYS A 9 -10.76 -21.48 -0.29
CA CYS A 9 -11.68 -20.73 -1.17
C CYS A 9 -13.05 -20.51 -0.51
N SER A 10 -13.62 -21.55 0.11
CA SER A 10 -14.91 -21.44 0.80
C SER A 10 -14.88 -20.48 2.01
N CYS A 11 -13.73 -20.32 2.67
CA CYS A 11 -13.56 -19.34 3.73
C CYS A 11 -13.55 -17.90 3.19
N PHE A 12 -12.99 -17.66 2.00
CA PHE A 12 -13.00 -16.33 1.38
C PHE A 12 -14.42 -15.89 1.02
N ASP A 13 -15.22 -16.79 0.47
CA ASP A 13 -16.60 -16.51 0.09
C ASP A 13 -17.46 -16.21 1.35
N LYS A 14 -17.27 -16.95 2.44
CA LYS A 14 -17.93 -16.70 3.74
C LYS A 14 -17.49 -15.39 4.43
N ILE A 15 -16.25 -14.93 4.21
CA ILE A 15 -15.76 -13.66 4.74
C ILE A 15 -16.41 -12.46 4.00
N GLN A 16 -16.75 -12.61 2.71
CA GLN A 16 -17.49 -11.58 1.98
C GLN A 16 -18.92 -11.42 2.50
N GLU A 17 -19.59 -12.52 2.89
CA GLU A 17 -20.97 -12.48 3.39
C GLU A 17 -21.10 -12.01 4.85
N SER A 18 -20.10 -12.29 5.69
CA SER A 18 -20.19 -12.01 7.15
C SER A 18 -19.78 -10.58 7.58
N LYS A 19 -19.18 -9.77 6.72
CA LYS A 19 -18.65 -8.44 7.08
C LYS A 19 -19.67 -7.29 6.98
N GLN A 20 -20.94 -7.59 6.73
CA GLN A 20 -22.00 -6.57 6.67
C GLN A 20 -22.44 -6.06 8.05
N GLU A 21 -22.04 -6.71 9.15
CA GLU A 21 -22.37 -6.30 10.52
C GLU A 21 -21.16 -6.42 11.46
N MET A 22 -20.26 -5.44 11.51
CA MET A 22 -19.43 -5.25 12.71
C MET A 22 -19.16 -3.77 12.98
N SER A 23 -19.86 -3.23 13.97
CA SER A 23 -19.53 -1.99 14.65
C SER A 23 -18.37 -2.24 15.63
N PHE A 24 -17.28 -1.49 15.49
CA PHE A 24 -16.15 -1.57 16.40
C PHE A 24 -15.94 -0.21 17.09
N ASN A 25 -16.13 -0.21 18.41
CA ASN A 25 -15.68 0.86 19.29
C ASN A 25 -14.19 0.68 19.56
N SER A 26 -13.38 1.69 19.20
CA SER A 26 -11.95 1.75 19.54
C SER A 26 -11.74 2.61 20.79
N PRO A 27 -10.87 2.20 21.74
CA PRO A 27 -10.38 3.09 22.79
C PRO A 27 -9.52 4.19 22.18
N ARG A 28 -9.67 5.42 22.70
CA ARG A 28 -8.80 6.57 22.40
C ARG A 28 -7.59 6.49 23.31
N ASP A 29 -6.40 6.34 22.76
CA ASP A 29 -5.16 6.64 23.46
C ASP A 29 -4.48 7.80 22.74
N LYS A 30 -4.23 8.89 23.49
CA LYS A 30 -3.67 10.15 22.97
C LYS A 30 -2.32 10.38 23.63
N SER A 31 -1.25 9.97 22.96
CA SER A 31 0.09 10.46 23.21
C SER A 31 0.78 10.71 21.86
N HIS A 32 0.57 11.91 21.31
CA HIS A 32 1.35 12.38 20.17
C HIS A 32 2.70 12.87 20.68
N VAL A 33 3.73 12.02 20.56
CA VAL A 33 5.12 12.44 20.66
C VAL A 33 5.49 13.01 19.29
N HIS A 34 5.68 14.32 19.20
CA HIS A 34 6.31 14.94 18.04
C HIS A 34 7.80 14.59 18.07
N GLU A 35 8.21 13.59 17.31
CA GLU A 35 9.63 13.35 17.02
C GLU A 35 10.09 14.36 15.96
N GLU A 36 11.13 15.13 16.29
CA GLU A 36 11.81 16.01 15.34
C GLU A 36 12.41 15.17 14.19
N ILE A 37 12.10 15.54 12.95
CA ILE A 37 12.62 14.87 11.76
C ILE A 37 14.11 15.20 11.63
N PHE A 38 14.98 14.29 12.07
CA PHE A 38 16.43 14.39 11.87
C PHE A 38 16.74 14.09 10.39
N VAL A 39 17.14 15.13 9.64
CA VAL A 39 17.66 14.97 8.28
C VAL A 39 19.11 14.49 8.42
N SER A 40 19.35 13.22 8.08
CA SER A 40 20.68 12.62 8.06
C SER A 40 20.91 12.04 6.67
N ASP A 41 22.03 12.39 6.03
CA ASP A 41 22.44 11.78 4.77
C ASP A 41 22.78 10.29 4.94
N GLU A 42 22.94 9.83 6.19
CA GLU A 42 23.25 8.45 6.54
C GLU A 42 22.09 7.83 7.34
N ILE A 43 21.50 6.78 6.79
CA ILE A 43 20.60 5.86 7.50
C ILE A 43 21.41 4.59 7.75
N ILE A 44 21.66 4.27 9.02
CA ILE A 44 22.53 3.15 9.40
C ILE A 44 22.08 1.85 8.71
N GLY A 45 23.01 1.21 7.98
CA GLY A 45 22.76 -0.02 7.23
C GLY A 45 22.19 0.18 5.83
N PHE A 46 22.10 1.43 5.33
CA PHE A 46 21.61 1.78 4.00
C PHE A 46 22.47 2.88 3.35
N GLU A 47 23.32 2.49 2.41
CA GLU A 47 24.14 3.42 1.63
C GLU A 47 23.28 4.12 0.55
N TYR A 48 23.11 5.45 0.67
CA TYR A 48 22.28 6.21 -0.28
C TYR A 48 22.77 6.08 -1.73
N ALA A 49 24.09 5.97 -1.94
CA ALA A 49 24.67 5.79 -3.26
C ALA A 49 24.22 4.48 -3.94
N ASP A 50 23.92 3.43 -3.17
CA ASP A 50 23.43 2.17 -3.73
C ASP A 50 21.93 2.18 -3.96
N VAL A 51 21.17 2.80 -3.05
CA VAL A 51 19.72 2.99 -3.20
C VAL A 51 19.42 3.89 -4.41
N SER A 52 20.13 5.01 -4.55
CA SER A 52 19.90 6.01 -5.60
C SER A 52 20.12 5.48 -7.02
N LYS A 53 21.03 4.51 -7.21
CA LYS A 53 21.23 3.84 -8.52
C LYS A 53 19.97 3.16 -9.05
N ARG A 54 19.07 2.72 -8.16
CA ARG A 54 17.82 2.02 -8.50
C ARG A 54 16.62 2.96 -8.62
N VAL A 55 16.74 4.21 -8.17
CA VAL A 55 15.61 5.16 -8.13
C VAL A 55 15.12 5.49 -9.53
N SER A 56 16.01 5.80 -10.47
CA SER A 56 15.61 6.17 -11.85
C SER A 56 14.85 5.03 -12.53
N GLU A 57 15.37 3.80 -12.43
CA GLU A 57 14.72 2.60 -12.97
C GLU A 57 13.35 2.36 -12.31
N ALA A 58 13.25 2.50 -10.98
CA ALA A 58 11.97 2.36 -10.28
C ALA A 58 10.95 3.43 -10.72
N VAL A 59 11.39 4.67 -10.92
CA VAL A 59 10.52 5.77 -11.40
C VAL A 59 10.05 5.50 -12.82
N GLU A 60 10.93 5.08 -13.72
CA GLU A 60 10.60 4.73 -15.11
C GLU A 60 9.61 3.57 -15.16
N ASN A 61 9.87 2.48 -14.42
CA ASN A 61 9.00 1.32 -14.33
C ASN A 61 7.62 1.67 -13.75
N PHE A 62 7.58 2.47 -12.67
CA PHE A 62 6.32 2.95 -12.11
C PHE A 62 5.53 3.75 -13.13
N THR A 63 6.19 4.69 -13.82
CA THR A 63 5.59 5.56 -14.82
C THR A 63 4.99 4.75 -15.96
N GLN A 64 5.76 3.81 -16.51
CA GLN A 64 5.29 2.91 -17.56
C GLN A 64 4.06 2.12 -17.13
N LEU A 65 4.12 1.48 -15.96
CA LEU A 65 3.04 0.63 -15.46
C LEU A 65 1.77 1.41 -15.11
N ILE A 66 1.89 2.64 -14.60
CA ILE A 66 0.74 3.52 -14.39
C ILE A 66 0.09 3.89 -15.72
N CYS A 67 0.89 4.24 -16.73
CA CYS A 67 0.41 4.70 -18.04
C CYS A 67 -0.12 3.60 -18.97
N GLU A 68 0.26 2.33 -18.75
CA GLU A 68 -0.16 1.18 -19.60
C GLU A 68 -1.69 0.98 -19.66
N GLY A 69 -2.46 1.62 -18.78
CA GLY A 69 -3.90 1.37 -18.64
C GLY A 69 -4.16 0.01 -17.98
N ILE A 70 -5.25 -0.66 -18.35
CA ILE A 70 -5.67 -1.96 -17.79
C ILE A 70 -5.71 -3.09 -18.83
N THR A 71 -5.21 -2.85 -20.04
CA THR A 71 -5.20 -3.86 -21.11
C THR A 71 -4.35 -5.06 -20.68
N GLY A 72 -4.92 -6.26 -20.76
CA GLY A 72 -4.25 -7.50 -20.31
C GLY A 72 -4.24 -7.72 -18.80
N TYR A 73 -4.95 -6.88 -18.04
CA TYR A 73 -5.25 -7.16 -16.63
C TYR A 73 -6.56 -7.91 -16.51
N ASP A 74 -6.59 -8.87 -15.60
CA ASP A 74 -7.80 -9.48 -15.14
C ASP A 74 -8.52 -8.56 -14.13
N VAL A 75 -9.83 -8.43 -14.30
CA VAL A 75 -10.70 -7.70 -13.38
C VAL A 75 -10.95 -8.57 -12.13
N ILE A 76 -10.57 -8.06 -10.96
CA ILE A 76 -10.88 -8.69 -9.66
C ILE A 76 -12.14 -8.04 -9.09
N ILE A 77 -12.21 -6.71 -9.12
CA ILE A 77 -13.37 -5.91 -8.71
C ILE A 77 -13.54 -4.79 -9.71
N ASP A 78 -14.77 -4.57 -10.16
CA ASP A 78 -15.15 -3.41 -10.93
C ASP A 78 -16.43 -2.82 -10.32
N LYS A 79 -16.24 -1.94 -9.34
CA LYS A 79 -17.30 -1.19 -8.68
C LYS A 79 -16.97 0.28 -8.78
N GLU A 80 -18.01 1.10 -8.87
CA GLU A 80 -17.91 2.56 -9.03
C GLU A 80 -16.96 3.22 -8.02
N ASN A 81 -16.95 2.75 -6.77
CA ASN A 81 -16.15 3.32 -5.70
C ASN A 81 -14.78 2.67 -5.50
N CYS A 82 -14.48 1.55 -6.17
CA CYS A 82 -13.21 0.86 -6.09
C CYS A 82 -13.08 -0.16 -7.22
N GLN A 83 -12.04 0.00 -8.04
CA GLN A 83 -11.70 -0.96 -9.08
C GLN A 83 -10.37 -1.62 -8.74
N VAL A 84 -10.26 -2.92 -8.96
CA VAL A 84 -9.08 -3.73 -8.64
C VAL A 84 -8.78 -4.66 -9.81
N TYR A 85 -7.56 -4.56 -10.31
CA TYR A 85 -7.05 -5.27 -11.47
C TYR A 85 -5.77 -6.02 -11.11
N SER A 86 -5.52 -7.15 -11.76
CA SER A 86 -4.26 -7.88 -11.61
C SER A 86 -3.76 -8.44 -12.92
N LYS A 87 -2.44 -8.49 -13.08
CA LYS A 87 -1.77 -9.05 -14.24
C LYS A 87 -0.59 -9.90 -13.76
N GLU A 88 -0.43 -11.09 -14.32
CA GLU A 88 0.77 -11.88 -14.07
C GLU A 88 1.99 -11.20 -14.69
N ALA A 89 3.14 -11.27 -14.01
CA ALA A 89 4.41 -10.77 -14.52
C ALA A 89 5.43 -11.89 -14.56
N SER A 90 6.53 -11.68 -15.29
CA SER A 90 7.66 -12.62 -15.31
C SER A 90 8.18 -12.94 -13.90
N GLN A 91 8.16 -11.93 -13.03
CA GLN A 91 8.46 -12.02 -11.62
C GLN A 91 7.28 -11.49 -10.80
N GLY A 92 6.74 -12.35 -9.93
CA GLY A 92 5.58 -11.99 -9.11
C GLY A 92 4.32 -11.68 -9.93
N TYR A 93 3.61 -10.63 -9.53
CA TYR A 93 2.41 -10.15 -10.21
C TYR A 93 2.24 -8.65 -10.00
N ILE A 94 1.37 -8.06 -10.81
CA ILE A 94 1.00 -6.66 -10.75
C ILE A 94 -0.41 -6.55 -10.20
N LEU A 95 -0.63 -5.66 -9.24
CA LEU A 95 -1.93 -5.18 -8.81
C LEU A 95 -2.03 -3.70 -9.14
N LYS A 96 -3.18 -3.30 -9.67
CA LYS A 96 -3.54 -1.90 -9.85
C LYS A 96 -4.93 -1.71 -9.28
N TYR A 97 -5.14 -0.69 -8.45
CA TYR A 97 -6.47 -0.38 -7.95
C TYR A 97 -6.71 1.10 -7.81
N THR A 98 -7.95 1.51 -8.06
CA THR A 98 -8.32 2.92 -8.15
C THR A 98 -9.55 3.23 -7.31
N TRP A 99 -9.56 4.42 -6.73
CA TRP A 99 -10.71 5.01 -6.05
C TRP A 99 -10.59 6.53 -6.05
N ASN A 100 -11.67 7.24 -5.74
CA ASN A 100 -11.70 8.69 -5.74
C ASN A 100 -11.87 9.26 -4.32
N VAL A 101 -11.40 10.48 -4.09
CA VAL A 101 -11.53 11.20 -2.81
C VAL A 101 -11.93 12.68 -3.03
N PRO A 102 -12.65 13.32 -2.09
CA PRO A 102 -13.08 14.73 -2.17
C PRO A 102 -12.02 15.72 -1.66
N TYR A 103 -10.76 15.32 -1.67
CA TYR A 103 -9.60 16.12 -1.25
C TYR A 103 -8.67 16.29 -2.43
N SER A 104 -7.81 17.31 -2.42
CA SER A 104 -6.80 17.52 -3.45
C SER A 104 -5.72 16.43 -3.39
N PRO A 105 -4.94 16.23 -4.46
CA PRO A 105 -3.84 15.28 -4.44
C PRO A 105 -2.86 15.56 -3.28
N LYS A 106 -2.59 16.84 -3.00
CA LYS A 106 -1.71 17.26 -1.91
C LYS A 106 -2.27 16.88 -0.54
N GLU A 107 -3.52 17.21 -0.26
CA GLU A 107 -4.18 16.88 1.02
C GLU A 107 -4.20 15.36 1.25
N PHE A 108 -4.48 14.59 0.20
CA PHE A 108 -4.44 13.13 0.29
C PHE A 108 -3.04 12.60 0.62
N MET A 109 -2.01 13.05 -0.11
CA MET A 109 -0.64 12.58 0.11
C MET A 109 -0.12 12.99 1.50
N GLU A 110 -0.39 14.22 1.95
CA GLU A 110 -0.06 14.68 3.30
C GLU A 110 -0.71 13.87 4.42
N PHE A 111 -1.91 13.30 4.18
CA PHE A 111 -2.53 12.39 5.12
C PHE A 111 -1.87 11.00 5.11
N ILE A 112 -1.54 10.47 3.94
CA ILE A 112 -0.92 9.14 3.81
C ILE A 112 0.51 9.12 4.37
N ASP A 113 1.26 10.21 4.21
CA ASP A 113 2.63 10.35 4.69
C ASP A 113 2.74 10.32 6.24
N LYS A 114 1.61 10.46 6.95
CA LYS A 114 1.53 10.34 8.42
C LYS A 114 1.53 8.89 8.86
N VAL A 115 2.71 8.28 8.84
CA VAL A 115 2.95 6.87 9.17
C VAL A 115 2.42 6.49 10.56
N GLU A 116 2.49 7.40 11.53
CA GLU A 116 1.96 7.23 12.88
C GLU A 116 0.44 7.03 12.90
N LEU A 117 -0.29 7.62 11.96
CA LEU A 117 -1.73 7.44 11.82
C LEU A 117 -2.08 6.14 11.11
N ARG A 118 -1.14 5.52 10.37
CA ARG A 118 -1.42 4.38 9.50
C ARG A 118 -2.01 3.18 10.23
N LYS A 119 -1.56 2.92 11.46
CA LYS A 119 -2.12 1.85 12.32
C LYS A 119 -3.58 2.08 12.74
N THR A 120 -4.06 3.32 12.72
CA THR A 120 -5.44 3.64 13.11
C THR A 120 -6.46 3.20 12.06
N TRP A 121 -6.02 3.01 10.81
CA TRP A 121 -6.89 2.74 9.67
C TRP A 121 -6.52 1.48 8.88
N ASP A 122 -5.26 1.06 8.87
CA ASP A 122 -4.84 -0.22 8.31
C ASP A 122 -4.77 -1.30 9.40
N SER A 123 -5.86 -2.04 9.56
CA SER A 123 -5.96 -3.13 10.54
C SER A 123 -5.03 -4.32 10.25
N ASN A 124 -4.47 -4.40 9.03
CA ASN A 124 -3.61 -5.50 8.61
C ASN A 124 -2.15 -5.29 9.04
N ILE A 125 -1.76 -4.09 9.44
CA ILE A 125 -0.41 -3.79 9.90
C ILE A 125 -0.24 -4.25 11.35
N ASP A 126 0.85 -4.95 11.60
CA ASP A 126 1.35 -5.32 12.92
C ASP A 126 2.39 -4.29 13.39
N ILE A 127 3.41 -4.06 12.57
CA ILE A 127 4.49 -3.11 12.81
C ILE A 127 4.63 -2.21 11.59
N ILE A 128 4.76 -0.91 11.81
CA ILE A 128 5.19 0.04 10.80
C ILE A 128 6.17 1.00 11.46
N LYS A 129 7.31 1.23 10.81
CA LYS A 129 8.37 2.09 11.33
C LYS A 129 9.08 2.77 10.18
N VAL A 130 9.20 4.10 10.26
CA VAL A 130 10.20 4.81 9.46
C VAL A 130 11.55 4.57 10.11
N ILE A 131 12.49 4.01 9.34
CA ILE A 131 13.86 3.76 9.79
C ILE A 131 14.65 5.07 9.78
N GLY A 132 14.44 5.89 8.75
CA GLY A 132 15.05 7.20 8.62
C GLY A 132 14.63 7.90 7.33
N PHE A 133 15.03 9.15 7.21
CA PHE A 133 14.82 10.00 6.05
C PHE A 133 16.17 10.44 5.51
N TYR A 134 16.39 10.28 4.20
CA TYR A 134 17.50 10.96 3.52
C TYR A 134 17.16 12.44 3.30
N ASN A 135 15.88 12.72 3.05
CA ASN A 135 15.30 14.06 2.99
C ASN A 135 13.77 13.96 3.18
N PRO A 136 13.03 15.08 3.27
CA PRO A 136 11.58 15.03 3.49
C PRO A 136 10.75 14.29 2.43
N LYS A 137 11.34 13.97 1.27
CA LYS A 137 10.68 13.23 0.19
C LYS A 137 11.20 11.81 0.02
N GLU A 138 12.20 11.40 0.79
CA GLU A 138 12.90 10.12 0.60
C GLU A 138 13.14 9.45 1.96
N SER A 139 12.55 8.27 2.14
CA SER A 139 12.59 7.55 3.41
C SER A 139 12.83 6.06 3.23
N ILE A 140 13.31 5.41 4.28
CA ILE A 140 13.32 3.95 4.40
C ILE A 140 12.28 3.55 5.44
N MET A 141 11.42 2.60 5.09
CA MET A 141 10.34 2.12 5.93
C MET A 141 10.38 0.60 6.06
N TYR A 142 10.14 0.13 7.28
CA TYR A 142 9.86 -1.27 7.57
C TYR A 142 8.38 -1.42 7.91
N THR A 143 7.70 -2.35 7.24
CA THR A 143 6.30 -2.70 7.54
C THR A 143 6.15 -4.21 7.66
N LYS A 144 5.57 -4.67 8.77
CA LYS A 144 5.16 -6.06 9.01
C LYS A 144 3.65 -6.13 9.08
N TYR A 145 3.07 -7.03 8.30
CA TYR A 145 1.64 -7.30 8.28
C TYR A 145 1.31 -8.50 9.16
N LYS A 146 0.13 -8.47 9.76
CA LYS A 146 -0.41 -9.56 10.58
C LYS A 146 -0.57 -10.84 9.76
N LYS A 147 -0.47 -11.98 10.45
CA LYS A 147 -0.82 -13.28 9.88
C LYS A 147 -2.27 -13.26 9.37
N PHE A 148 -2.51 -13.82 8.19
CA PHE A 148 -3.85 -13.94 7.63
C PHE A 148 -4.15 -15.38 7.24
N LEU A 149 -5.15 -15.99 7.89
CA LEU A 149 -5.49 -17.40 7.72
C LEU A 149 -4.25 -18.31 7.84
N ALA A 150 -3.98 -19.12 6.81
CA ALA A 150 -2.84 -20.02 6.73
C ALA A 150 -1.57 -19.35 6.20
N PHE A 151 -1.62 -18.07 5.82
CA PHE A 151 -0.48 -17.34 5.28
C PHE A 151 0.30 -16.69 6.42
N ASP A 152 1.58 -17.04 6.53
CA ASP A 152 2.51 -16.41 7.45
C ASP A 152 2.57 -14.88 7.30
N PRO A 153 2.96 -14.13 8.35
CA PRO A 153 3.18 -12.70 8.28
C PRO A 153 4.06 -12.32 7.08
N ARG A 154 3.68 -11.26 6.37
CA ARG A 154 4.51 -10.66 5.33
C ARG A 154 5.19 -9.42 5.87
N GLU A 155 6.41 -9.17 5.45
CA GLU A 155 7.12 -7.93 5.78
C GLU A 155 7.76 -7.30 4.56
N THR A 156 7.94 -5.98 4.62
CA THR A 156 8.59 -5.17 3.60
C THR A 156 9.65 -4.33 4.28
N LEU A 157 10.79 -4.19 3.60
CA LEU A 157 11.80 -3.20 3.88
C LEU A 157 11.98 -2.43 2.58
N ALA A 158 11.59 -1.16 2.58
CA ALA A 158 11.40 -0.44 1.33
C ALA A 158 11.88 1.01 1.43
N TYR A 159 12.43 1.48 0.32
CA TYR A 159 12.65 2.89 0.07
C TYR A 159 11.39 3.50 -0.53
N ASN A 160 11.03 4.70 -0.09
CA ASN A 160 9.91 5.49 -0.61
C ASN A 160 10.43 6.83 -1.11
N LYS A 161 9.89 7.29 -2.24
CA LYS A 161 10.17 8.60 -2.82
C LYS A 161 8.90 9.31 -3.25
N SER A 162 8.67 10.51 -2.71
CA SER A 162 7.64 11.42 -3.18
C SER A 162 8.16 12.25 -4.36
N THR A 163 7.47 12.19 -5.49
CA THR A 163 7.87 12.80 -6.76
C THR A 163 6.65 13.21 -7.59
N TYR A 164 6.90 13.71 -8.80
CA TYR A 164 5.87 13.95 -9.80
C TYR A 164 6.03 12.98 -10.98
N VAL A 165 4.92 12.44 -11.45
CA VAL A 165 4.85 11.61 -12.66
C VAL A 165 3.76 12.20 -13.57
N ASN A 166 4.14 12.59 -14.78
CA ASN A 166 3.25 13.28 -15.73
C ASN A 166 2.51 14.49 -15.11
N GLY A 167 3.18 15.26 -14.26
CA GLY A 167 2.62 16.44 -13.59
C GLY A 167 1.77 16.17 -12.34
N ASN A 168 1.48 14.91 -12.02
CA ASN A 168 0.70 14.52 -10.84
C ASN A 168 1.59 14.00 -9.72
N LEU A 169 1.11 14.07 -8.47
CA LEU A 169 1.85 13.61 -7.29
C LEU A 169 1.93 12.08 -7.26
N ALA A 170 3.10 11.56 -6.93
CA ALA A 170 3.32 10.13 -6.77
C ALA A 170 4.21 9.84 -5.56
N GLU A 171 3.93 8.76 -4.85
CA GLU A 171 4.89 8.09 -3.97
C GLU A 171 5.32 6.79 -4.66
N ILE A 172 6.62 6.59 -4.81
CA ILE A 172 7.19 5.41 -5.46
C ILE A 172 8.00 4.63 -4.42
N THR A 173 7.72 3.34 -4.35
CA THR A 173 8.27 2.44 -3.34
C THR A 173 8.95 1.25 -4.00
N PHE A 174 10.12 0.86 -3.52
CA PHE A 174 10.76 -0.40 -3.93
C PHE A 174 11.56 -1.03 -2.78
N SER A 175 11.76 -2.34 -2.86
CA SER A 175 12.45 -3.09 -1.81
C SER A 175 13.94 -2.78 -1.78
N VAL A 176 14.46 -2.60 -0.58
CA VAL A 176 15.89 -2.51 -0.26
C VAL A 176 16.28 -3.61 0.71
N GLU A 177 17.58 -3.86 0.85
CA GLU A 177 18.13 -4.91 1.69
C GLU A 177 19.06 -4.30 2.75
N SER A 178 19.16 -4.94 3.91
CA SER A 178 20.09 -4.57 4.97
C SER A 178 20.25 -5.72 5.95
N ASP A 179 21.48 -6.03 6.32
CA ASP A 179 21.79 -7.07 7.31
C ASP A 179 21.28 -6.71 8.73
N LEU A 180 21.03 -5.41 8.99
CA LEU A 180 20.46 -4.94 10.25
C LEU A 180 18.95 -5.19 10.36
N TYR A 181 18.30 -5.47 9.23
CA TYR A 181 16.88 -5.75 9.13
C TYR A 181 16.66 -7.10 8.43
N PRO A 182 17.14 -8.21 9.05
CA PRO A 182 16.94 -9.55 8.50
C PRO A 182 15.46 -9.93 8.53
N ILE A 183 15.12 -11.00 7.81
CA ILE A 183 13.75 -11.50 7.78
C ILE A 183 13.34 -11.97 9.18
N SER A 184 12.22 -11.47 9.70
CA SER A 184 11.70 -11.94 10.99
C SER A 184 11.45 -13.45 10.97
N GLU A 185 11.69 -14.13 12.09
CA GLU A 185 11.35 -15.54 12.23
C GLU A 185 9.86 -15.78 11.92
N GLY A 186 9.59 -16.79 11.07
CA GLY A 186 8.24 -17.14 10.65
C GLY A 186 7.55 -16.11 9.75
N ALA A 187 8.27 -15.11 9.21
CA ALA A 187 7.75 -14.16 8.25
C ALA A 187 8.32 -14.39 6.84
N VAL A 188 7.65 -13.83 5.84
CA VAL A 188 8.09 -13.83 4.44
C VAL A 188 8.37 -12.39 4.01
N ARG A 189 9.57 -12.12 3.49
CA ARG A 189 9.92 -10.83 2.90
C ARG A 189 9.26 -10.70 1.53
N VAL A 190 8.41 -9.69 1.38
CA VAL A 190 7.84 -9.30 0.09
C VAL A 190 8.88 -8.49 -0.67
N ILE A 191 9.08 -8.84 -1.94
CA ILE A 191 9.93 -8.09 -2.85
C ILE A 191 9.03 -7.15 -3.66
N LEU A 192 9.18 -5.86 -3.43
CA LEU A 192 8.59 -4.80 -4.23
C LEU A 192 9.56 -4.43 -5.34
N TYR A 193 9.28 -4.87 -6.57
CA TYR A 193 10.04 -4.41 -7.74
C TYR A 193 9.79 -2.92 -7.95
N VAL A 194 8.51 -2.56 -7.94
CA VAL A 194 8.05 -1.18 -7.83
C VAL A 194 6.61 -1.18 -7.30
N ALA A 195 6.28 -0.25 -6.43
CA ALA A 195 4.94 -0.03 -5.92
C ALA A 195 4.74 1.48 -5.68
N GLY A 196 3.54 1.88 -5.31
CA GLY A 196 3.31 3.27 -4.98
C GLY A 196 1.87 3.74 -5.11
N LEU A 197 1.73 5.04 -4.91
CA LEU A 197 0.51 5.81 -5.03
C LEU A 197 0.68 6.85 -6.13
N TYR A 198 -0.37 7.05 -6.91
CA TYR A 198 -0.47 8.10 -7.92
C TYR A 198 -1.76 8.87 -7.69
N ALA A 199 -1.64 10.16 -7.38
CA ALA A 199 -2.76 11.04 -7.06
C ALA A 199 -2.93 12.07 -8.18
N GLU A 200 -4.00 11.92 -8.94
CA GLU A 200 -4.34 12.72 -10.11
C GLU A 200 -5.55 13.61 -9.80
N GLU A 201 -5.45 14.89 -10.15
CA GLU A 201 -6.59 15.80 -10.11
C GLU A 201 -7.59 15.44 -11.22
N ILE A 202 -8.86 15.36 -10.86
CA ILE A 202 -9.96 15.05 -11.79
C ILE A 202 -11.04 16.12 -11.68
N GLU A 203 -11.84 16.26 -12.74
CA GLU A 203 -13.07 17.04 -12.65
C GLU A 203 -13.96 16.49 -11.54
N PRO A 204 -14.49 17.35 -10.64
CA PRO A 204 -15.34 16.91 -9.55
C PRO A 204 -16.52 16.07 -10.03
N ASP A 205 -16.69 14.87 -9.46
CA ASP A 205 -17.86 14.03 -9.73
C ASP A 205 -19.10 14.47 -8.92
N GLU A 206 -20.21 13.75 -9.08
CA GLU A 206 -21.47 14.06 -8.37
C GLU A 206 -21.38 13.94 -6.85
N PHE A 207 -20.36 13.26 -6.33
CA PHE A 207 -20.06 13.13 -4.90
C PHE A 207 -19.01 14.15 -4.43
N GLY A 208 -18.57 15.05 -5.31
CA GLY A 208 -17.55 16.05 -5.05
C GLY A 208 -16.13 15.48 -4.99
N ASN A 209 -15.90 14.26 -5.48
CA ASN A 209 -14.55 13.72 -5.54
C ASN A 209 -13.76 14.43 -6.63
N LYS A 210 -12.61 14.99 -6.27
CA LYS A 210 -11.75 15.80 -7.14
C LYS A 210 -10.34 15.24 -7.33
N THR A 211 -10.06 14.09 -6.70
CA THR A 211 -8.80 13.37 -6.89
C THR A 211 -9.08 11.89 -7.13
N LYS A 212 -8.44 11.35 -8.16
CA LYS A 212 -8.34 9.90 -8.41
C LYS A 212 -7.03 9.39 -7.86
N ILE A 213 -7.12 8.36 -7.02
CA ILE A 213 -5.97 7.64 -6.49
C ILE A 213 -5.82 6.35 -7.27
N THR A 214 -4.61 6.11 -7.78
CA THR A 214 -4.21 4.82 -8.34
C THR A 214 -3.09 4.26 -7.49
N CYS A 215 -3.34 3.12 -6.86
CA CYS A 215 -2.29 2.29 -6.29
C CYS A 215 -1.78 1.32 -7.32
N LEU A 216 -0.46 1.13 -7.31
CA LEU A 216 0.22 0.14 -8.12
C LEU A 216 1.14 -0.68 -7.21
N SER A 217 1.18 -1.99 -7.41
CA SER A 217 2.27 -2.82 -6.91
C SER A 217 2.63 -3.89 -7.92
N HIS A 218 3.89 -3.90 -8.34
CA HIS A 218 4.54 -5.02 -8.99
C HIS A 218 5.45 -5.68 -7.95
N MET A 219 5.05 -6.87 -7.51
CA MET A 219 5.67 -7.50 -6.34
C MET A 219 5.66 -9.02 -6.39
N ASP A 220 6.61 -9.62 -5.67
CA ASP A 220 6.59 -11.02 -5.27
C ASP A 220 6.26 -11.12 -3.77
N ALA A 221 5.10 -11.70 -3.46
CA ALA A 221 4.62 -11.90 -2.10
C ALA A 221 5.22 -13.13 -1.39
N GLY A 222 6.21 -13.79 -2.03
CA GLY A 222 6.82 -15.04 -1.59
C GLY A 222 5.81 -16.19 -1.55
N LEU A 223 4.86 -16.18 -2.51
CA LEU A 223 3.85 -17.22 -2.65
C LEU A 223 4.23 -18.17 -3.78
N PRO A 224 4.03 -19.49 -3.61
CA PRO A 224 4.12 -20.41 -4.74
C PRO A 224 3.18 -19.97 -5.86
N LYS A 225 3.62 -20.06 -7.12
CA LYS A 225 2.83 -19.62 -8.29
C LYS A 225 1.40 -20.18 -8.32
N ALA A 226 1.21 -21.43 -7.89
CA ALA A 226 -0.10 -22.08 -7.77
C ALA A 226 -1.09 -21.34 -6.84
N LEU A 227 -0.58 -20.48 -5.94
CA LEU A 227 -1.37 -19.70 -4.99
C LEU A 227 -1.54 -18.23 -5.40
N ASN A 228 -1.03 -17.80 -6.56
CA ASN A 228 -1.21 -16.43 -7.06
C ASN A 228 -2.69 -16.05 -7.18
N ASN A 229 -3.54 -16.98 -7.61
CA ASN A 229 -4.99 -16.78 -7.65
C ASN A 229 -5.58 -16.49 -6.27
N ILE A 230 -5.01 -17.04 -5.19
CA ILE A 230 -5.45 -16.75 -3.82
C ILE A 230 -5.01 -15.35 -3.41
N ALA A 231 -3.79 -14.93 -3.74
CA ALA A 231 -3.32 -13.57 -3.50
C ALA A 231 -4.22 -12.52 -4.18
N ARG A 232 -4.65 -12.82 -5.41
CA ARG A 232 -5.60 -12.00 -6.18
C ARG A 232 -6.99 -11.94 -5.54
N LYS A 233 -7.55 -13.09 -5.12
CA LYS A 233 -8.81 -13.11 -4.35
C LYS A 233 -8.70 -12.33 -3.05
N PHE A 234 -7.57 -12.47 -2.34
CA PHE A 234 -7.30 -11.73 -1.12
C PHE A 234 -7.33 -10.22 -1.34
N ALA A 235 -6.72 -9.73 -2.42
CA ALA A 235 -6.78 -8.31 -2.81
C ALA A 235 -8.22 -7.82 -2.96
N GLY A 236 -9.09 -8.61 -3.63
CA GLY A 236 -10.52 -8.29 -3.74
C GLY A 236 -11.25 -8.22 -2.39
N THR A 237 -10.85 -9.02 -1.41
CA THR A 237 -11.49 -8.99 -0.07
C THR A 237 -10.96 -7.91 0.87
N THR A 238 -9.77 -7.36 0.61
CA THR A 238 -9.07 -6.46 1.54
C THR A 238 -9.00 -5.02 1.06
N ILE A 239 -8.86 -4.80 -0.24
CA ILE A 239 -8.72 -3.46 -0.82
C ILE A 239 -9.99 -2.61 -0.62
N PRO A 240 -11.21 -3.06 -0.96
CA PRO A 240 -12.39 -2.20 -0.80
C PRO A 240 -12.67 -1.77 0.65
N PRO A 241 -12.55 -2.66 1.66
CA PRO A 241 -12.62 -2.23 3.06
C PRO A 241 -11.51 -1.25 3.45
N LEU A 242 -10.29 -1.45 2.93
CA LEU A 242 -9.16 -0.56 3.20
C LEU A 242 -9.39 0.84 2.61
N THR A 243 -9.79 0.95 1.34
CA THR A 243 -10.07 2.25 0.70
C THR A 243 -11.20 2.98 1.43
N LYS A 244 -12.27 2.28 1.81
CA LYS A 244 -13.35 2.86 2.63
C LYS A 244 -12.85 3.40 3.98
N LYS A 245 -11.96 2.66 4.66
CA LYS A 245 -11.35 3.09 5.93
C LYS A 245 -10.45 4.32 5.72
N ILE A 246 -9.63 4.33 4.68
CA ILE A 246 -8.80 5.48 4.31
C ILE A 246 -9.69 6.71 4.10
N CYS A 247 -10.72 6.63 3.27
CA CYS A 247 -11.62 7.76 3.02
C CYS A 247 -12.31 8.26 4.30
N THR A 248 -12.72 7.33 5.17
CA THR A 248 -13.34 7.69 6.45
C THR A 248 -12.37 8.43 7.37
N GLN A 249 -11.10 8.02 7.39
CA GLN A 249 -10.09 8.54 8.30
C GLN A 249 -9.45 9.83 7.79
N LEU A 250 -9.30 9.94 6.48
CA LEU A 250 -8.99 11.19 5.79
C LEU A 250 -10.05 12.25 6.11
N ARG A 251 -11.34 11.89 6.02
CA ARG A 251 -12.43 12.80 6.37
C ARG A 251 -12.36 13.28 7.80
N LYS A 252 -12.24 12.34 8.75
CA LYS A 252 -12.06 12.68 10.17
C LYS A 252 -10.86 13.56 10.42
N TYR A 253 -9.73 13.27 9.75
CA TYR A 253 -8.51 14.04 9.91
C TYR A 253 -8.72 15.52 9.58
N TYR A 254 -9.36 15.84 8.46
CA TYR A 254 -9.62 17.23 8.08
C TYR A 254 -10.78 17.87 8.87
N GLU A 255 -11.89 17.15 9.08
CA GLU A 255 -13.02 17.67 9.86
C GLU A 255 -12.67 17.95 11.34
N GLU A 256 -11.91 17.05 11.99
CA GLU A 256 -11.54 17.20 13.40
C GLU A 256 -10.35 18.16 13.60
N SER A 257 -9.51 18.36 12.58
CA SER A 257 -8.39 19.31 12.66
C SER A 257 -8.81 20.77 12.46
N GLY A 258 -10.05 21.03 12.03
CA GLY A 258 -10.53 22.38 11.73
C GLY A 258 -9.77 23.05 10.58
N ILE A 259 -9.21 22.23 9.68
CA ILE A 259 -8.50 22.65 8.45
C ILE A 259 -9.48 22.59 7.28
#